data_AF-A0A2X3XN09-F1
#
_entry.id   AF-A0A2X3XN09-F1
#
_cell.length_a   1.000
_cell.length_b   1.000
_cell.length_c   1.000
_cell.angle_alpha   90.00
_cell.angle_beta   90.00
_cell.angle_gamma   90.00
#
_symmetry.space_group_name_H-M   'P 1'
#
loop_
_entity.id
_entity.type
_entity.pdbx_description
1 polymer ?
#
loop_
_entity_poly.entity_id
_entity_poly.type
_entity_poly.pdbx_seq_one_letter_code
_entity_poly.pdbx_strand_id
1 'polypeptide(L)'
;MSEFSQQSLPRRSFLRGHFLNALQTEQVRQQGHHAIRPPWTNLADFYEKCTACDNCISACETQIIVKGAGGYPEIDFSRGECTFCEACVKSCESDVFLATTEEAWRHKVEIKENCLLKQRVECRSCGDGCESRAIRFRPALGGIATLQLDLTACNGCGACLSVCPTSAISILRNEL
;
A
#
# COMPACT_ATOMS: atom_id res chain seq x y z
N MET A 1 21.86 30.82 27.87
CA MET A 1 22.84 31.05 26.80
C MET A 1 23.02 29.73 26.07
N SER A 2 22.25 29.49 25.02
CA SER A 2 22.35 28.29 24.20
C SER A 2 22.49 28.72 22.75
N GLU A 3 23.64 28.37 22.17
CA GLU A 3 24.12 28.74 20.86
C GLU A 3 23.23 28.17 19.75
N PHE A 4 22.61 29.04 18.95
CA PHE A 4 22.04 28.67 17.66
C PHE A 4 23.15 28.68 16.62
N SER A 5 23.70 27.51 16.30
CA SER A 5 24.60 27.33 15.16
C SER A 5 23.81 27.43 13.86
N GLN A 6 24.01 28.53 13.14
CA GLN A 6 23.50 28.76 11.80
C GLN A 6 24.26 27.86 10.81
N GLN A 7 23.68 26.73 10.42
CA GLN A 7 24.18 25.97 9.27
C GLN A 7 23.65 26.59 7.97
N SER A 8 24.50 27.35 7.29
CA SER A 8 24.24 27.89 5.96
C SER A 8 24.24 26.77 4.92
N LEU A 9 23.07 26.49 4.32
CA LEU A 9 22.96 25.53 3.23
C LEU A 9 23.51 26.12 1.91
N PRO A 10 24.26 25.34 1.11
CA PRO A 10 24.86 25.83 -0.13
C PRO A 10 23.80 26.18 -1.19
N ARG A 11 23.99 27.31 -1.87
CA ARG A 11 23.05 27.90 -2.85
C ARG A 11 22.63 26.97 -4.00
N ARG A 12 23.35 25.88 -4.25
CA ARG A 12 23.04 24.90 -5.31
C ARG A 12 21.93 23.90 -4.95
N SER A 13 21.54 23.79 -3.67
CA SER A 13 20.48 22.87 -3.23
C SER A 13 19.05 23.40 -3.44
N PHE A 14 18.90 24.67 -3.82
CA PHE A 14 17.59 25.30 -4.06
C PHE A 14 16.90 24.84 -5.36
N LEU A 15 17.66 24.43 -6.37
CA LEU A 15 17.14 24.14 -7.71
C LEU A 15 16.69 22.68 -7.93
N ARG A 16 16.79 21.81 -6.92
CA ARG A 16 16.42 20.38 -7.00
C ARG A 16 15.30 19.97 -6.04
N GLY A 17 14.55 20.90 -5.46
CA GLY A 17 13.44 20.57 -4.54
C GLY A 17 13.85 20.05 -3.15
N HIS A 18 15.15 19.90 -2.87
CA HIS A 18 15.65 19.43 -1.57
C HIS A 18 15.31 20.35 -0.39
N PHE A 19 15.09 21.64 -0.61
CA PHE A 19 14.71 22.59 0.44
C PHE A 19 13.32 22.32 1.02
N LEU A 20 12.37 21.82 0.21
CA LEU A 20 11.02 21.47 0.68
C LEU A 20 11.02 20.19 1.52
N ASN A 21 11.87 19.21 1.17
CA ASN A 21 12.03 17.98 1.96
C ASN A 21 12.62 18.22 3.35
N ALA A 22 13.47 19.25 3.50
CA ALA A 22 14.03 19.62 4.80
C ALA A 22 13.02 20.31 5.74
N LEU A 23 11.92 20.85 5.20
CA LEU A 23 10.87 21.55 5.96
C LEU A 23 9.67 20.65 6.29
N GLN A 24 9.67 19.37 5.87
CA GLN A 24 8.61 18.45 6.27
C GLN A 24 8.71 18.19 7.78
N THR A 25 7.61 18.51 8.47
CA THR A 25 7.45 18.24 9.90
C THR A 25 7.72 16.77 10.20
N GLU A 26 8.28 16.48 11.38
CA GLU A 26 8.57 15.10 11.81
C GLU A 26 7.35 14.18 11.70
N GLN A 27 6.14 14.72 11.89
CA GLN A 27 4.87 14.02 11.66
C GLN A 27 4.67 13.53 10.21
N VAL A 28 5.06 14.31 9.20
CA VAL A 28 4.97 13.92 7.78
C VAL A 28 6.00 12.81 7.47
N ARG A 29 7.19 12.90 8.05
CA ARG A 29 8.24 11.86 7.92
C ARG A 29 7.84 10.55 8.60
N GLN A 30 7.15 10.63 9.74
CA GLN A 30 6.60 9.47 10.44
C GLN A 30 5.40 8.85 9.69
N GLN A 31 4.53 9.64 9.08
CA GLN A 31 3.44 9.12 8.26
C GLN A 31 3.94 8.35 7.02
N GLY A 32 5.00 8.84 6.38
CA GLY A 32 5.66 8.12 5.27
C GLY A 32 6.29 6.78 5.68
N HIS A 33 6.63 6.58 6.97
CA HIS A 33 7.15 5.31 7.48
C HIS A 33 6.11 4.19 7.54
N HIS A 34 4.82 4.53 7.67
CA HIS A 34 3.75 3.54 7.73
C HIS A 34 3.15 3.21 6.35
N ALA A 35 3.65 3.82 5.28
CA ALA A 35 3.08 3.64 3.96
C ALA A 35 3.28 2.23 3.41
N ILE A 36 2.29 1.74 2.66
CA ILE A 36 2.41 0.48 1.94
C ILE A 36 3.27 0.74 0.70
N ARG A 37 4.39 0.04 0.58
CA ARG A 37 5.29 0.17 -0.56
C ARG A 37 4.85 -0.75 -1.71
N PRO A 38 5.31 -0.50 -2.96
CA PRO A 38 5.08 -1.41 -4.08
C PRO A 38 5.41 -2.89 -3.76
N PRO A 39 4.80 -3.85 -4.47
CA PRO A 39 5.00 -5.27 -4.18
C PRO A 39 6.48 -5.64 -4.31
N TRP A 40 6.92 -6.61 -3.52
CA TRP A 40 8.31 -7.08 -3.42
C TRP A 40 9.33 -6.03 -2.95
N THR A 41 8.91 -4.87 -2.46
CA THR A 41 9.88 -3.89 -1.94
C THR A 41 10.68 -4.48 -0.76
N ASN A 42 12.00 -4.44 -0.84
CA ASN A 42 12.86 -4.73 0.31
C ASN A 42 12.80 -3.56 1.29
N LEU A 43 11.94 -3.69 2.31
CA LEU A 43 11.71 -2.64 3.30
C LEU A 43 12.93 -2.32 4.16
N ALA A 44 13.88 -3.24 4.32
CA ALA A 44 15.05 -3.03 5.18
C ALA A 44 15.96 -1.91 4.65
N ASP A 45 16.22 -1.92 3.33
CA ASP A 45 17.18 -0.99 2.70
C ASP A 45 16.47 0.02 1.77
N PHE A 46 15.13 0.07 1.79
CA PHE A 46 14.33 0.84 0.83
C PHE A 46 14.76 2.30 0.73
N TYR A 47 14.92 2.98 1.88
CA TYR A 47 15.27 4.40 1.90
C TYR A 47 16.72 4.68 1.49
N GLU A 48 17.61 3.69 1.60
CA GLU A 48 19.00 3.80 1.17
C GLU A 48 19.12 3.61 -0.34
N LYS A 49 18.32 2.72 -0.91
CA LYS A 49 18.42 2.32 -2.32
C LYS A 49 17.46 3.06 -3.25
N CYS A 50 16.30 3.51 -2.78
CA CYS A 50 15.31 4.19 -3.62
C CYS A 50 15.75 5.63 -3.94
N THR A 51 15.85 5.93 -5.23
CA THR A 51 16.25 7.25 -5.74
C THR A 51 15.09 8.25 -5.93
N ALA A 52 13.86 7.83 -5.63
CA ALA A 52 12.64 8.62 -5.85
C ALA A 52 12.50 9.16 -7.30
N CYS A 53 12.87 8.34 -8.30
CA CYS A 53 12.83 8.69 -9.73
C CYS A 53 11.44 8.63 -10.39
N ASP A 54 10.43 8.11 -9.68
CA ASP A 54 9.04 7.95 -10.16
C ASP A 54 8.83 6.97 -11.34
N ASN A 55 9.84 6.18 -11.72
CA ASN A 55 9.70 5.17 -12.80
C ASN A 55 8.61 4.12 -12.49
N CYS A 56 8.60 3.58 -11.27
CA CYS A 56 7.60 2.59 -10.86
C CYS A 56 6.18 3.17 -10.82
N ILE A 57 6.03 4.46 -10.51
CA ILE A 57 4.75 5.19 -10.57
C ILE A 57 4.26 5.23 -12.01
N SER A 58 5.13 5.64 -12.93
CA SER A 58 4.81 5.77 -14.36
C SER A 58 4.50 4.42 -15.02
N ALA A 59 5.14 3.35 -14.57
CA ALA A 59 4.95 1.99 -15.09
C ALA A 59 3.70 1.28 -14.55
N CYS A 60 3.04 1.82 -13.52
CA CYS A 60 1.88 1.18 -12.92
C CYS A 60 0.60 1.40 -13.76
N GLU A 61 0.20 0.38 -14.50
CA GLU A 61 -0.98 0.44 -15.38
C GLU A 61 -2.30 0.69 -14.61
N THR A 62 -2.45 0.11 -13.41
CA THR A 62 -3.60 0.34 -12.54
C THR A 62 -3.52 1.65 -11.76
N GLN A 63 -2.39 2.37 -11.89
CA GLN A 63 -2.13 3.67 -11.30
C GLN A 63 -2.26 3.73 -9.77
N ILE A 64 -2.14 2.60 -9.07
CA ILE A 64 -2.21 2.55 -7.60
C ILE A 64 -0.92 3.02 -6.92
N ILE A 65 0.21 3.06 -7.64
CA ILE A 65 1.46 3.59 -7.09
C ILE A 65 1.43 5.11 -7.23
N VAL A 66 1.48 5.81 -6.10
CA VAL A 66 1.45 7.27 -6.00
C VAL A 66 2.71 7.81 -5.36
N LYS A 67 3.00 9.09 -5.59
CA LYS A 67 4.06 9.79 -4.87
C LYS A 67 3.58 10.14 -3.47
N GLY A 68 4.14 9.47 -2.47
CA GLY A 68 3.85 9.69 -1.06
C GLY A 68 4.34 11.04 -0.56
N ALA A 69 3.90 11.42 0.65
CA ALA A 69 4.28 12.69 1.25
C ALA A 69 5.80 12.83 1.42
N GLY A 70 6.50 11.74 1.75
CA GLY A 70 7.96 11.72 1.84
C GLY A 70 8.69 11.70 0.49
N GLY A 71 7.99 11.83 -0.64
CA GLY A 71 8.56 11.80 -1.99
C GLY A 71 8.84 10.41 -2.55
N TYR A 72 8.58 9.35 -1.78
CA TYR A 72 8.78 7.96 -2.17
C TYR A 72 7.48 7.30 -2.68
N PRO A 73 7.56 6.24 -3.50
CA PRO A 73 6.38 5.54 -4.01
C PRO A 73 5.59 4.83 -2.90
N GLU A 74 4.27 4.98 -2.92
CA GLU A 74 3.31 4.41 -1.96
C GLU A 74 2.12 3.82 -2.71
N ILE A 75 1.44 2.83 -2.11
CA ILE A 75 0.23 2.24 -2.66
C ILE A 75 -1.00 2.96 -2.14
N ASP A 76 -1.88 3.35 -3.07
CA ASP A 76 -3.21 3.88 -2.82
C ASP A 76 -4.27 2.94 -3.38
N PHE A 77 -4.83 2.09 -2.51
CA PHE A 77 -5.90 1.16 -2.86
C PHE A 77 -7.27 1.82 -3.12
N SER A 78 -7.41 3.13 -2.91
CA SER A 78 -8.62 3.85 -3.36
C SER A 78 -8.67 3.99 -4.88
N ARG A 79 -7.52 3.88 -5.56
CA ARG A 79 -7.40 3.99 -7.03
C ARG A 79 -7.63 2.68 -7.76
N GLY A 80 -7.57 1.55 -7.05
CA GLY A 80 -7.70 0.22 -7.65
C GLY A 80 -6.90 -0.83 -6.89
N GLU A 81 -6.39 -1.80 -7.63
CA GLU A 81 -5.68 -2.97 -7.11
C GLU A 81 -4.33 -3.18 -7.79
N CYS A 82 -3.53 -4.05 -7.18
CA CYS A 82 -2.32 -4.58 -7.79
C CYS A 82 -2.62 -5.88 -8.52
N THR A 83 -2.30 -5.94 -9.81
CA THR A 83 -2.42 -7.15 -10.65
C THR A 83 -1.14 -7.99 -10.66
N PHE A 84 -0.12 -7.60 -9.88
CA PHE A 84 1.19 -8.26 -9.83
C PHE A 84 1.88 -8.42 -11.21
N CYS A 85 1.68 -7.48 -12.13
CA CYS A 85 2.24 -7.51 -13.49
C CYS A 85 3.78 -7.32 -13.56
N GLU A 86 4.42 -7.04 -12.42
CA GLU A 86 5.86 -6.79 -12.26
C GLU A 86 6.40 -5.55 -13.00
N ALA A 87 5.55 -4.72 -13.61
CA ALA A 87 5.98 -3.54 -14.36
C ALA A 87 6.80 -2.56 -13.48
N CYS A 88 6.41 -2.39 -12.21
CA CYS A 88 7.18 -1.58 -11.25
C CYS A 88 8.60 -2.13 -11.01
N VAL A 89 8.76 -3.45 -10.90
CA VAL A 89 10.05 -4.13 -10.73
C VAL A 89 10.91 -3.94 -11.98
N LYS A 90 10.34 -4.21 -13.17
CA LYS A 90 11.03 -4.11 -14.47
C LYS A 90 11.48 -2.68 -14.82
N SER A 91 10.74 -1.68 -14.37
CA SER A 91 11.05 -0.27 -14.60
C SER A 91 12.12 0.32 -13.67
N CYS A 92 12.50 -0.41 -12.61
CA CYS A 92 13.37 0.10 -11.57
C CYS A 92 14.83 -0.26 -11.84
N GLU A 93 15.66 0.77 -12.00
CA GLU A 93 17.11 0.62 -12.21
C GLU A 93 17.87 0.40 -10.89
N SER A 94 17.23 0.68 -9.75
CA SER A 94 17.80 0.50 -8.40
C SER A 94 17.38 -0.85 -7.80
N ASP A 95 18.26 -1.44 -6.99
CA ASP A 95 18.06 -2.73 -6.31
C ASP A 95 17.14 -2.62 -5.08
N VAL A 96 15.91 -2.10 -5.27
CA VAL A 96 14.92 -1.89 -4.19
C VAL A 96 13.94 -3.04 -4.03
N PHE A 97 13.85 -3.92 -5.02
CA PHE A 97 12.89 -5.02 -5.07
C PHE A 97 13.58 -6.36 -4.77
N LEU A 98 12.91 -7.20 -4.00
CA LEU A 98 13.22 -8.63 -3.86
C LEU A 98 12.87 -9.37 -5.15
N ALA A 99 13.27 -10.65 -5.24
CA ALA A 99 12.88 -11.51 -6.36
C ALA A 99 11.35 -11.70 -6.42
N THR A 100 10.76 -11.71 -7.61
CA THR A 100 9.30 -11.86 -7.78
C THR A 100 8.79 -13.25 -7.43
N THR A 101 9.69 -14.20 -7.19
CA THR A 101 9.39 -15.52 -6.60
C THR A 101 9.09 -15.45 -5.10
N GLU A 102 9.44 -14.36 -4.43
CA GLU A 102 9.08 -14.13 -3.03
C GLU A 102 7.65 -13.58 -2.87
N GLU A 103 7.17 -13.54 -1.63
CA GLU A 103 5.85 -12.98 -1.33
C GLU A 103 5.82 -11.47 -1.65
N ALA A 104 4.89 -11.06 -2.50
CA ALA A 104 4.74 -9.67 -2.92
C ALA A 104 4.46 -8.73 -1.73
N TRP A 105 3.63 -9.17 -0.78
CA TRP A 105 3.32 -8.45 0.44
C TRP A 105 2.99 -9.37 1.60
N ARG A 106 3.42 -8.99 2.79
CA ARG A 106 3.08 -9.69 4.04
C ARG A 106 1.78 -9.20 4.68
N HIS A 107 1.33 -8.00 4.34
CA HIS A 107 0.06 -7.48 4.86
C HIS A 107 -1.11 -8.26 4.27
N LYS A 108 -2.18 -8.36 5.05
CA LYS A 108 -3.43 -9.02 4.63
C LYS A 108 -4.58 -8.03 4.76
N VAL A 109 -5.81 -8.52 4.68
CA VAL A 109 -7.01 -7.71 4.90
C VAL A 109 -7.75 -8.14 6.16
N GLU A 110 -8.57 -7.24 6.69
CA GLU A 110 -9.52 -7.53 7.76
C GLU A 110 -10.93 -7.05 7.37
N ILE A 111 -11.96 -7.62 8.01
CA ILE A 111 -13.37 -7.26 7.79
C ILE A 111 -13.95 -6.60 9.05
N LYS A 112 -14.26 -5.32 8.96
CA LYS A 112 -14.80 -4.47 10.04
C LYS A 112 -16.29 -4.72 10.32
N GLU A 113 -16.77 -4.16 11.43
CA GLU A 113 -18.16 -4.30 11.91
C GLU A 113 -19.21 -3.64 11.01
N ASN A 114 -18.82 -2.63 10.23
CA ASN A 114 -19.70 -1.97 9.27
C ASN A 114 -19.90 -2.77 7.95
N CYS A 115 -19.50 -4.04 7.91
CA CYS A 115 -19.76 -4.94 6.79
C CYS A 115 -21.26 -5.25 6.69
N LEU A 116 -21.82 -5.16 5.48
CA LEU A 116 -23.25 -5.41 5.24
C LEU A 116 -23.69 -6.82 5.69
N LEU A 117 -22.85 -7.85 5.52
CA LEU A 117 -23.17 -9.20 5.99
C LEU A 117 -23.19 -9.29 7.53
N LYS A 118 -22.38 -8.49 8.25
CA LYS A 118 -22.49 -8.39 9.71
C LYS A 118 -23.79 -7.67 10.12
N GLN A 119 -24.31 -6.82 9.25
CA GLN A 119 -25.57 -6.09 9.40
C GLN A 119 -26.80 -6.81 8.81
N ARG A 120 -26.69 -8.10 8.48
CA ARG A 120 -27.81 -8.91 7.94
C ARG A 120 -28.30 -8.49 6.56
N VAL A 121 -27.45 -7.83 5.76
CA VAL A 121 -27.72 -7.44 4.37
C VAL A 121 -26.85 -8.28 3.42
N GLU A 122 -27.47 -8.93 2.43
CA GLU A 122 -26.75 -9.74 1.43
C GLU A 122 -25.83 -8.85 0.59
N CYS A 123 -24.54 -9.20 0.53
CA CYS A 123 -23.53 -8.52 -0.28
C CYS A 123 -22.41 -9.50 -0.60
N ARG A 124 -21.96 -9.53 -1.87
CA ARG A 124 -20.88 -10.43 -2.34
C ARG A 124 -19.75 -9.72 -3.08
N SER A 125 -19.80 -8.40 -3.18
CA SER A 125 -18.92 -7.60 -4.04
C SER A 125 -17.43 -7.88 -3.82
N CYS A 126 -16.98 -8.04 -2.57
CA CYS A 126 -15.58 -8.32 -2.28
C CYS A 126 -15.12 -9.73 -2.68
N GLY A 127 -16.03 -10.72 -2.72
CA GLY A 127 -15.67 -12.06 -3.19
C GLY A 127 -15.64 -12.15 -4.70
N ASP A 128 -16.48 -11.40 -5.41
CA ASP A 128 -16.50 -11.38 -6.88
C ASP A 128 -15.17 -10.87 -7.48
N GLY A 129 -14.53 -9.89 -6.82
CA GLY A 129 -13.20 -9.38 -7.20
C GLY A 129 -12.03 -10.13 -6.57
N CYS A 130 -12.24 -11.15 -5.74
CA CYS A 130 -11.16 -11.85 -5.05
C CYS A 130 -10.67 -13.05 -5.88
N GLU A 131 -9.79 -12.79 -6.86
CA GLU A 131 -9.26 -13.84 -7.75
C GLU A 131 -8.54 -14.97 -6.99
N SER A 132 -7.84 -14.65 -5.90
CA SER A 132 -7.18 -15.66 -5.06
C SER A 132 -8.15 -16.51 -4.24
N ARG A 133 -9.45 -16.20 -4.28
CA ARG A 133 -10.54 -16.88 -3.54
C ARG A 133 -10.28 -16.93 -2.04
N ALA A 134 -9.66 -15.88 -1.50
CA ALA A 134 -9.47 -15.68 -0.06
C ALA A 134 -10.79 -15.32 0.64
N ILE A 135 -11.72 -14.65 -0.04
CA ILE A 135 -13.05 -14.32 0.48
C ILE A 135 -14.06 -15.31 -0.11
N ARG A 136 -14.80 -16.01 0.76
CA ARG A 136 -15.83 -16.99 0.37
C ARG A 136 -17.10 -16.77 1.17
N PHE A 137 -18.25 -17.09 0.57
CA PHE A 137 -19.55 -16.99 1.23
C PHE A 137 -20.13 -18.39 1.44
N ARG A 138 -20.33 -18.78 2.70
CA ARG A 138 -20.98 -20.05 3.07
C ARG A 138 -22.48 -19.80 3.24
N PRO A 139 -23.37 -20.57 2.58
CA PRO A 139 -24.79 -20.52 2.88
C PRO A 139 -25.05 -20.77 4.37
N ALA A 140 -25.97 -20.01 4.97
CA ALA A 140 -26.45 -20.25 6.32
C ALA A 140 -27.94 -20.64 6.27
N LEU A 141 -28.33 -21.66 7.03
CA LEU A 141 -29.74 -22.07 7.10
C LEU A 141 -30.57 -20.95 7.74
N GLY A 142 -31.65 -20.55 7.05
CA GLY A 142 -32.58 -19.53 7.56
C GLY A 142 -32.00 -18.12 7.68
N GLY A 143 -30.90 -17.81 6.98
CA GLY A 143 -30.25 -16.50 7.05
C GLY A 143 -29.47 -16.12 5.80
N ILE A 144 -28.77 -14.99 5.89
CA ILE A 144 -27.81 -14.56 4.87
C ILE A 144 -26.51 -15.36 4.97
N ALA A 145 -25.74 -15.39 3.88
CA ALA A 145 -24.47 -16.12 3.86
C ALA A 145 -23.46 -15.57 4.88
N THR A 146 -22.61 -16.45 5.40
CA THR A 146 -21.49 -16.07 6.27
C THR A 146 -20.22 -15.88 5.45
N LEU A 147 -19.57 -14.73 5.60
CA LEU A 147 -18.26 -14.46 5.00
C LEU A 147 -17.18 -15.26 5.73
N GLN A 148 -16.37 -15.99 4.98
CA GLN A 148 -15.13 -16.62 5.43
C GLN A 148 -13.94 -15.95 4.73
N LEU A 149 -12.96 -15.53 5.52
CA LEU A 149 -11.69 -14.97 5.05
C LEU A 149 -10.56 -15.94 5.34
N ASP A 150 -9.89 -16.41 4.29
CA ASP A 150 -8.69 -17.24 4.34
C ASP A 150 -7.45 -16.35 4.17
N LEU A 151 -6.78 -16.03 5.27
CA LEU A 151 -5.59 -15.17 5.27
C LEU A 151 -4.39 -15.80 4.57
N THR A 152 -4.36 -17.14 4.43
CA THR A 152 -3.28 -17.83 3.72
C THR A 152 -3.40 -17.66 2.21
N ALA A 153 -4.63 -17.60 1.69
CA ALA A 153 -4.92 -17.33 0.28
C ALA A 153 -4.92 -15.83 -0.06
N CYS A 154 -4.98 -14.94 0.94
CA CYS A 154 -4.95 -13.50 0.72
C CYS A 154 -3.53 -13.05 0.36
N ASN A 155 -3.36 -12.46 -0.82
CA ASN A 155 -2.08 -11.92 -1.32
C ASN A 155 -1.95 -10.40 -1.11
N GLY A 156 -2.92 -9.76 -0.46
CA GLY A 156 -2.88 -8.33 -0.17
C GLY A 156 -3.07 -7.41 -1.39
N CYS A 157 -3.63 -7.90 -2.51
CA CYS A 157 -3.75 -7.17 -3.78
C CYS A 157 -4.57 -5.87 -3.73
N GLY A 158 -5.49 -5.75 -2.76
CA GLY A 158 -6.33 -4.58 -2.62
C GLY A 158 -7.69 -4.64 -3.33
N ALA A 159 -7.92 -5.63 -4.19
CA ALA A 159 -9.14 -5.77 -5.01
C ALA A 159 -10.45 -5.56 -4.23
N CYS A 160 -10.52 -6.17 -3.05
CA CYS A 160 -11.71 -6.11 -2.21
C CYS A 160 -11.94 -4.75 -1.54
N LEU A 161 -10.92 -3.88 -1.42
CA LEU A 161 -11.04 -2.58 -0.75
C LEU A 161 -11.87 -1.60 -1.59
N SER A 162 -11.57 -1.49 -2.88
CA SER A 162 -12.20 -0.52 -3.78
C SER A 162 -13.67 -0.86 -4.09
N VAL A 163 -14.01 -2.15 -4.13
CA VAL A 163 -15.37 -2.63 -4.42
C VAL A 163 -16.29 -2.72 -3.20
N CYS A 164 -15.77 -2.46 -1.99
CA CYS A 164 -16.57 -2.56 -0.76
C CYS A 164 -17.46 -1.31 -0.59
N PRO A 165 -18.79 -1.42 -0.69
CA PRO A 165 -19.68 -0.25 -0.70
C PRO A 165 -19.73 0.51 0.64
N THR A 166 -19.34 -0.14 1.74
CA THR A 166 -19.32 0.46 3.08
C THR A 166 -17.90 0.67 3.62
N SER A 167 -16.87 0.48 2.78
CA SER A 167 -15.46 0.56 3.20
C SER A 167 -15.15 -0.28 4.46
N ALA A 168 -15.80 -1.43 4.58
CA ALA A 168 -15.66 -2.36 5.71
C ALA A 168 -14.44 -3.27 5.61
N ILE A 169 -13.56 -3.05 4.64
CA ILE A 169 -12.33 -3.81 4.44
C ILE A 169 -11.14 -2.87 4.58
N SER A 170 -10.15 -3.26 5.37
CA SER A 170 -8.89 -2.54 5.54
C SER A 170 -7.70 -3.47 5.42
N ILE A 171 -6.54 -2.87 5.17
CA ILE A 171 -5.26 -3.58 5.28
C ILE A 171 -4.95 -3.81 6.75
N LEU A 172 -4.78 -5.09 7.10
CA LEU A 172 -4.20 -5.50 8.37
C LEU A 172 -2.69 -5.42 8.21
N ARG A 173 -2.09 -4.37 8.79
CA ARG A 173 -0.64 -4.24 8.89
C ARG A 173 -0.19 -5.17 10.01
N ASN A 174 0.55 -6.22 9.67
CA ASN A 174 1.29 -6.97 10.69
C ASN A 174 2.41 -6.06 11.17
N GLU A 175 2.27 -5.51 12.37
CA GLU A 175 3.37 -4.86 13.07
C GLU A 175 4.48 -5.91 13.24
N LEU A 176 5.67 -5.59 12.72
CA LEU A 176 6.89 -6.36 12.97
C LEU A 176 7.43 -6.05 14.36
#